data_AF-A0A4E9FJP9-F1
#
_entry.id   AF-A0A4E9FJP9-F1
#
_cell.length_a   1.000
_cell.length_b   1.000
_cell.length_c   1.000
_cell.angle_alpha   90.00
_cell.angle_beta   90.00
_cell.angle_gamma   90.00
#
_symmetry.space_group_name_H-M   'P 1'
#
loop_
_entity.id
_entity.type
_entity.pdbx_description
1 polymer ?
#
loop_
_entity_poly.entity_id
_entity_poly.type
_entity_poly.pdbx_seq_one_letter_code
_entity_poly.pdbx_strand_id
1 'polypeptide(L)'
;MVDSTGRFACCSLRTSGVVVAITELLICLIATYGLIRNLQLFGTSYLLWFIIGITSVIVILIVIALLLYAIKTENGRLLIPHLSAQIFLIFFLIIVAFVVTLLLIFGAYRGIRNLLGHETYHITDDATITLGYMIIAIYLAMAVLEMVFLYIIYRLYRHLNRYLLIGSDDPFSKKGPRHHIYTATWQMPPKTAADGSGSPDAGHLYPYSP
;
A
#
# COMPACT_ATOMS: atom_id res chain seq x y z
N MET A 1 16.01 17.64 17.34
CA MET A 1 16.27 16.18 17.40
C MET A 1 15.77 15.58 16.09
N VAL A 2 16.67 15.10 15.23
CA VAL A 2 16.32 14.58 13.90
C VAL A 2 15.73 13.18 14.07
N ASP A 3 14.44 13.08 13.76
CA ASP A 3 13.58 11.95 14.05
C ASP A 3 13.98 10.71 13.23
N SER A 4 14.62 9.73 13.88
CA SER A 4 15.02 8.44 13.31
C SER A 4 13.83 7.56 12.88
N THR A 5 12.59 8.06 13.01
CA THR A 5 11.34 7.34 12.73
C THR A 5 11.04 7.16 11.23
N GLY A 6 11.75 7.85 10.33
CA GLY A 6 11.54 7.80 8.88
C GLY A 6 12.33 6.74 8.09
N ARG A 7 13.18 5.94 8.73
CA ARG A 7 14.02 4.94 8.04
C ARG A 7 13.50 3.52 8.26
N PHE A 8 13.37 2.77 7.16
CA PHE A 8 13.33 1.31 7.17
C PHE A 8 14.65 0.80 6.57
N ALA A 9 15.44 0.09 7.37
CA ALA A 9 16.55 -0.77 6.94
C ALA A 9 17.45 -0.25 5.79
N CYS A 10 17.78 1.06 5.78
CA CYS A 10 18.64 1.79 4.82
C CYS A 10 17.94 2.66 3.75
N CYS A 11 16.61 2.60 3.61
CA CYS A 11 15.86 3.33 2.59
C CYS A 11 14.89 4.36 3.19
N SER A 12 14.56 5.41 2.41
CA SER A 12 13.50 6.35 2.78
C SER A 12 12.15 5.64 2.70
N LEU A 13 11.19 6.01 3.55
CA LEU A 13 9.87 5.38 3.54
C LEU A 13 9.15 5.50 2.17
N ARG A 14 9.44 6.57 1.41
CA ARG A 14 8.96 6.75 0.03
C ARG A 14 9.54 5.69 -0.92
N THR A 15 10.84 5.44 -0.83
CA THR A 15 11.49 4.39 -1.65
C THR A 15 10.93 3.00 -1.33
N SER A 16 10.61 2.70 -0.07
CA SER A 16 9.95 1.43 0.29
C SER A 16 8.56 1.32 -0.36
N GLY A 17 7.76 2.40 -0.37
CA GLY A 17 6.47 2.41 -1.06
C GLY A 17 6.57 2.20 -2.57
N VAL A 18 7.60 2.78 -3.21
CA VAL A 18 7.87 2.55 -4.65
C VAL A 18 8.28 1.09 -4.92
N VAL A 19 9.09 0.49 -4.06
CA VAL A 19 9.45 -0.94 -4.17
C VAL A 19 8.23 -1.84 -4.07
N VAL A 20 7.30 -1.54 -3.14
CA VAL A 20 6.01 -2.25 -3.05
C VAL A 20 5.23 -2.13 -4.35
N ALA A 21 5.07 -0.91 -4.89
CA ALA A 21 4.35 -0.68 -6.16
C ALA A 21 4.95 -1.46 -7.34
N ILE A 22 6.28 -1.51 -7.45
CA ILE A 22 6.97 -2.29 -8.49
C ILE A 22 6.72 -3.79 -8.31
N THR A 23 6.77 -4.27 -7.06
CA THR A 23 6.56 -5.69 -6.77
C THR A 23 5.11 -6.12 -7.04
N GLU A 24 4.14 -5.32 -6.63
CA GLU A 24 2.71 -5.51 -6.93
C GLU A 24 2.46 -5.52 -8.45
N LEU A 25 3.14 -4.64 -9.20
CA LEU A 25 3.06 -4.63 -10.66
C LEU A 25 3.61 -5.92 -11.28
N LEU A 26 4.73 -6.44 -10.79
CA LEU A 26 5.26 -7.74 -11.24
C LEU A 26 4.31 -8.89 -10.92
N ILE A 27 3.72 -8.91 -9.74
CA ILE A 27 2.70 -9.90 -9.35
C ILE A 27 1.49 -9.81 -10.27
N CYS A 28 1.02 -8.61 -10.61
CA CYS A 28 -0.07 -8.40 -11.57
C CYS A 28 0.24 -8.95 -12.96
N LEU A 29 1.48 -8.78 -13.45
CA LEU A 29 1.91 -9.33 -14.73
C LEU A 29 1.91 -10.87 -14.71
N ILE A 30 2.43 -11.48 -13.63
CA ILE A 30 2.42 -12.93 -13.45
C ILE A 30 0.98 -13.47 -13.36
N ALA A 31 0.10 -12.77 -12.62
CA ALA A 31 -1.31 -13.13 -12.51
C ALA A 31 -2.03 -13.04 -13.86
N THR A 32 -1.78 -11.98 -14.63
CA THR A 32 -2.33 -11.80 -15.98
C THR A 32 -1.87 -12.91 -16.93
N TYR A 33 -0.58 -13.26 -16.87
CA TYR A 33 -0.04 -14.39 -17.63
C TYR A 33 -0.72 -15.71 -17.22
N GLY A 34 -0.92 -15.94 -15.92
CA GLY A 34 -1.66 -17.10 -15.40
C GLY A 34 -3.11 -17.16 -15.90
N LEU A 35 -3.82 -16.04 -15.89
CA LEU A 35 -5.19 -15.92 -16.41
C LEU A 35 -5.26 -16.28 -17.90
N ILE A 36 -4.36 -15.72 -18.71
CA ILE A 36 -4.31 -15.99 -20.16
C ILE A 36 -3.99 -17.47 -20.41
N ARG A 37 -3.01 -18.03 -19.69
CA ARG A 37 -2.64 -19.44 -19.83
C ARG A 37 -3.80 -20.37 -19.44
N ASN A 38 -4.52 -20.07 -18.36
CA ASN A 38 -5.69 -20.85 -17.95
C ASN A 38 -6.82 -20.75 -18.98
N LEU A 39 -7.05 -19.57 -19.57
CA LEU A 39 -8.01 -19.41 -20.65
C LEU A 39 -7.65 -20.24 -21.88
N GLN A 40 -6.36 -20.32 -22.23
CA GLN A 40 -5.88 -21.17 -23.34
C GLN A 40 -6.06 -22.67 -23.06
N LEU A 41 -5.88 -23.10 -21.82
CA LEU A 41 -5.97 -24.52 -21.43
C LEU A 41 -7.43 -25.01 -21.28
N PHE A 42 -8.31 -24.20 -20.68
CA PHE A 42 -9.68 -24.61 -20.33
C PHE A 42 -10.74 -24.05 -21.29
N GLY A 43 -10.36 -23.10 -22.16
CA GLY A 43 -11.28 -22.51 -23.13
C GLY A 43 -12.48 -21.82 -22.46
N THR A 44 -13.68 -22.09 -22.98
CA THR A 44 -14.92 -21.43 -22.57
C THR A 44 -15.32 -21.69 -21.12
N SER A 45 -14.95 -22.84 -20.54
CA SER A 45 -15.24 -23.17 -19.14
C SER A 45 -14.58 -22.19 -18.14
N TYR A 46 -13.49 -21.54 -18.54
CA TYR A 46 -12.78 -20.57 -17.71
C TYR A 46 -13.13 -19.10 -18.05
N LEU A 47 -13.97 -18.84 -19.05
CA LEU A 47 -14.26 -17.49 -19.54
C LEU A 47 -14.81 -16.57 -18.45
N LEU A 48 -15.74 -17.06 -17.62
CA LEU A 48 -16.32 -16.28 -16.53
C LEU A 48 -15.24 -15.89 -15.50
N TRP A 49 -14.41 -16.85 -15.09
CA TRP A 49 -13.30 -16.63 -14.16
C TRP A 49 -12.24 -15.68 -14.74
N PHE A 50 -11.99 -15.77 -16.04
CA PHE A 50 -11.10 -14.87 -16.76
C PHE A 50 -11.60 -13.43 -16.72
N ILE A 51 -12.89 -13.17 -17.00
CA ILE A 51 -13.48 -11.82 -16.94
C ILE A 51 -13.38 -11.24 -15.53
N ILE A 52 -13.72 -12.03 -14.50
CA ILE A 52 -13.61 -11.62 -13.10
C ILE A 52 -12.14 -11.31 -12.76
N GLY A 53 -11.22 -12.18 -13.18
CA GLY A 53 -9.78 -12.03 -12.95
C GLY A 53 -9.20 -10.77 -13.58
N ILE A 54 -9.50 -10.51 -14.86
CA ILE A 54 -9.03 -9.30 -15.56
C ILE A 54 -9.63 -8.04 -14.94
N THR A 55 -10.90 -8.07 -14.55
CA THR A 55 -11.52 -6.94 -13.85
C THR A 55 -10.79 -6.64 -12.53
N SER A 56 -10.43 -7.67 -11.77
CA SER A 56 -9.63 -7.53 -10.55
C SER A 56 -8.25 -6.91 -10.83
N VAL A 57 -7.55 -7.38 -11.89
CA VAL A 57 -6.25 -6.80 -12.30
C VAL A 57 -6.38 -5.30 -12.61
N ILE A 58 -7.43 -4.88 -13.32
CA ILE A 58 -7.65 -3.46 -13.63
C ILE A 58 -7.82 -2.63 -12.35
N VAL A 59 -8.60 -3.12 -11.38
CA VAL A 59 -8.77 -2.45 -10.09
C VAL A 59 -7.45 -2.32 -9.34
N ILE A 60 -6.63 -3.38 -9.33
CA ILE A 60 -5.31 -3.36 -8.68
C ILE A 60 -4.39 -2.35 -9.37
N LEU A 61 -4.38 -2.27 -10.71
CA LEU A 61 -3.57 -1.28 -11.44
C LEU A 61 -3.98 0.17 -11.10
N ILE A 62 -5.28 0.45 -10.94
CA ILE A 62 -5.77 1.76 -10.49
C ILE A 62 -5.25 2.06 -9.09
N VAL A 63 -5.30 1.08 -8.18
CA VAL A 63 -4.82 1.19 -6.80
C VAL A 63 -3.31 1.43 -6.74
N ILE A 64 -2.51 0.76 -7.56
CA ILE A 64 -1.06 1.01 -7.71
C ILE A 64 -0.80 2.43 -8.22
N ALA A 65 -1.56 2.89 -9.23
CA ALA A 65 -1.43 4.26 -9.74
C ALA A 65 -1.76 5.31 -8.67
N LEU A 66 -2.80 5.07 -7.85
CA LEU A 66 -3.14 5.92 -6.72
C LEU A 66 -2.04 5.93 -5.66
N LEU A 67 -1.40 4.80 -5.37
CA LEU A 67 -0.25 4.72 -4.46
C LEU A 67 0.91 5.61 -4.95
N LEU A 68 1.30 5.48 -6.22
CA LEU A 68 2.37 6.29 -6.81
C LEU A 68 2.00 7.78 -6.83
N TYR A 69 0.74 8.10 -7.16
CA TYR A 69 0.24 9.47 -7.16
C TYR A 69 0.20 10.07 -5.74
N ALA A 70 -0.10 9.26 -4.73
CA ALA A 70 -0.07 9.69 -3.34
C ALA A 70 1.34 9.97 -2.83
N ILE A 71 2.33 9.17 -3.23
CA ILE A 71 3.74 9.43 -2.95
C ILE A 71 4.19 10.74 -3.62
N LYS A 72 3.77 10.98 -4.86
CA LYS A 72 4.08 12.20 -5.61
C LYS A 72 3.44 13.46 -5.01
N THR A 73 2.19 13.37 -4.59
CA THR A 73 1.41 14.52 -4.07
C THR A 73 1.49 14.69 -2.56
N GLU A 74 2.19 13.79 -1.87
CA GLU A 74 2.33 13.75 -0.40
C GLU A 74 0.99 13.69 0.35
N ASN A 75 -0.06 13.24 -0.33
CA ASN A 75 -1.42 13.20 0.20
C ASN A 75 -1.75 11.82 0.78
N GLY A 76 -1.68 11.69 2.11
CA GLY A 76 -2.01 10.46 2.84
C GLY A 76 -3.40 9.88 2.53
N ARG A 77 -4.39 10.72 2.24
CA ARG A 77 -5.78 10.31 1.93
C ARG A 77 -5.88 9.39 0.72
N LEU A 78 -4.98 9.52 -0.25
CA LEU A 78 -5.00 8.73 -1.48
C LEU A 78 -4.48 7.29 -1.27
N LEU A 79 -3.89 6.98 -0.10
CA LEU A 79 -3.47 5.62 0.26
C LEU A 79 -4.62 4.79 0.86
N ILE A 80 -5.74 5.41 1.24
CA ILE A 80 -6.87 4.70 1.87
C ILE A 80 -7.42 3.58 0.98
N PRO A 81 -7.66 3.80 -0.34
CA PRO A 81 -8.08 2.73 -1.24
C PRO A 81 -7.08 1.58 -1.29
N HIS A 82 -5.77 1.87 -1.31
CA HIS A 82 -4.70 0.87 -1.36
C HIS A 82 -4.68 0.00 -0.10
N LEU A 83 -4.73 0.63 1.09
CA LEU A 83 -4.82 -0.08 2.37
C LEU A 83 -6.09 -0.96 2.44
N SER A 84 -7.22 -0.47 1.97
CA SER A 84 -8.47 -1.24 1.97
C SER A 84 -8.40 -2.46 1.04
N ALA A 85 -7.80 -2.31 -0.14
CA ALA A 85 -7.62 -3.39 -1.10
C ALA A 85 -6.67 -4.48 -0.57
N GLN A 86 -5.58 -4.09 0.09
CA GLN A 86 -4.64 -5.03 0.71
C GLN A 86 -5.29 -5.85 1.83
N ILE A 87 -6.04 -5.20 2.73
CA ILE A 87 -6.76 -5.90 3.81
C ILE A 87 -7.74 -6.93 3.21
N PHE A 88 -8.52 -6.51 2.20
CA PHE A 88 -9.43 -7.41 1.51
C PHE A 88 -8.71 -8.59 0.85
N LEU A 89 -7.58 -8.33 0.17
CA LEU A 89 -6.78 -9.36 -0.51
C LEU A 89 -6.22 -10.38 0.49
N ILE A 90 -5.71 -9.93 1.65
CA ILE A 90 -5.21 -10.82 2.72
C ILE A 90 -6.33 -11.74 3.21
N PHE A 91 -7.50 -11.19 3.53
CA PHE A 91 -8.64 -12.01 3.96
C PHE A 91 -9.07 -12.99 2.87
N PHE A 92 -9.14 -12.55 1.62
CA PHE A 92 -9.48 -13.42 0.49
C PHE A 92 -8.50 -14.58 0.35
N LEU A 93 -7.19 -14.32 0.41
CA LEU A 93 -6.15 -15.36 0.31
C LEU A 93 -6.27 -16.39 1.44
N ILE A 94 -6.49 -15.94 2.67
CA ILE A 94 -6.67 -16.82 3.84
C ILE A 94 -7.95 -17.66 3.70
N ILE A 95 -9.07 -17.05 3.29
CA ILE A 95 -10.34 -17.75 3.09
C ILE A 95 -10.20 -18.81 2.01
N VAL A 96 -9.58 -18.50 0.86
CA VAL A 96 -9.38 -19.50 -0.21
C VAL A 96 -8.49 -20.64 0.27
N ALA A 97 -7.38 -20.36 0.97
CA ALA A 97 -6.53 -21.40 1.56
C ALA A 97 -7.31 -22.29 2.54
N PHE A 98 -8.17 -21.70 3.37
CA PHE A 98 -9.03 -22.43 4.29
C PHE A 98 -10.06 -23.31 3.55
N VAL A 99 -10.73 -22.77 2.52
CA VAL A 99 -11.69 -23.54 1.69
C VAL A 99 -11.00 -24.73 1.01
N VAL A 100 -9.81 -24.54 0.44
CA VAL A 100 -9.05 -25.63 -0.19
C VAL A 100 -8.64 -26.68 0.85
N THR A 101 -8.28 -26.26 2.06
CA THR A 101 -7.97 -27.17 3.18
C THR A 101 -9.19 -28.01 3.55
N LEU A 102 -10.37 -27.40 3.68
CA LEU A 102 -11.62 -28.13 3.94
C LEU A 102 -11.94 -29.13 2.82
N LEU A 103 -11.77 -28.72 1.56
CA LEU A 103 -12.00 -29.62 0.41
C LEU A 103 -11.06 -30.82 0.42
N LEU A 104 -9.80 -30.65 0.84
CA LEU A 104 -8.86 -31.77 1.03
C LEU A 104 -9.29 -32.68 2.17
N ILE A 105 -9.70 -32.13 3.32
CA ILE A 105 -10.14 -32.91 4.48
C ILE A 105 -11.37 -33.77 4.15
N PHE A 106 -12.33 -33.22 3.40
CA PHE A 106 -13.53 -33.95 2.99
C PHE A 106 -13.34 -34.86 1.77
N GLY A 107 -12.13 -34.93 1.19
CA GLY A 107 -11.88 -35.70 -0.04
C GLY A 107 -12.68 -35.21 -1.25
N ALA A 108 -13.09 -33.94 -1.26
CA ALA A 108 -13.93 -33.34 -2.29
C ALA A 108 -13.08 -32.85 -3.48
N TYR A 109 -12.34 -33.77 -4.13
CA TYR A 109 -11.41 -33.46 -5.23
C TYR A 109 -12.06 -32.76 -6.42
N ARG A 110 -13.34 -33.05 -6.68
CA ARG A 110 -14.14 -32.31 -7.69
C ARG A 110 -14.24 -30.82 -7.35
N GLY A 111 -14.36 -30.47 -6.07
CA GLY A 111 -14.37 -29.08 -5.62
C GLY A 111 -13.06 -28.37 -5.89
N ILE A 112 -11.92 -29.03 -5.63
CA ILE A 112 -10.57 -28.48 -5.92
C ILE A 112 -10.41 -28.25 -7.43
N ARG A 113 -10.82 -29.23 -8.25
CA ARG A 113 -10.82 -29.09 -9.71
C ARG A 113 -11.71 -27.94 -10.19
N ASN A 114 -12.90 -27.80 -9.62
CA ASN A 114 -13.82 -26.72 -9.97
C ASN A 114 -13.28 -25.33 -9.61
N LEU A 115 -12.59 -25.18 -8.46
CA LEU A 115 -11.93 -23.93 -8.08
C LEU A 115 -10.87 -23.47 -9.10
N LEU A 116 -10.30 -24.41 -9.85
CA LEU A 116 -9.26 -24.14 -10.83
C LEU A 116 -9.78 -24.13 -12.27
N GLY A 117 -11.09 -24.28 -12.48
CA GLY A 117 -11.68 -24.41 -13.83
C GLY A 117 -11.36 -25.73 -14.53
N HIS A 118 -10.88 -26.75 -13.81
CA HIS A 118 -10.52 -28.08 -14.33
C HIS A 118 -11.69 -29.07 -14.28
N GLU A 119 -12.93 -28.63 -14.44
CA GLU A 119 -14.11 -29.50 -14.29
C GLU A 119 -14.01 -30.74 -15.21
N THR A 120 -13.55 -30.56 -16.44
CA THR A 120 -13.44 -31.62 -17.45
C THR A 120 -12.05 -32.24 -17.60
N TYR A 121 -11.01 -31.68 -16.96
CA TYR A 121 -9.64 -32.18 -17.12
C TYR A 121 -9.38 -33.39 -16.21
N HIS A 122 -9.18 -34.57 -16.80
CA HIS A 122 -8.88 -35.79 -16.05
C HIS A 122 -7.48 -35.73 -15.44
N ILE A 123 -7.44 -35.43 -14.14
CA ILE A 123 -6.25 -35.48 -13.30
C ILE A 123 -6.40 -36.63 -12.29
N THR A 124 -5.30 -37.28 -11.93
CA THR A 124 -5.32 -38.33 -10.89
C THR A 124 -5.59 -37.71 -9.51
N ASP A 125 -6.16 -38.48 -8.60
CA ASP A 125 -6.46 -37.99 -7.25
C ASP A 125 -5.16 -37.56 -6.52
N ASP A 126 -4.06 -38.30 -6.69
CA ASP A 126 -2.74 -37.94 -6.16
C ASP A 126 -2.25 -36.57 -6.68
N ALA A 127 -2.44 -36.31 -7.97
CA ALA A 127 -2.09 -35.03 -8.56
C ALA A 127 -3.02 -33.90 -8.08
N THR A 128 -4.28 -34.20 -7.77
CA THR A 128 -5.21 -33.22 -7.17
C THR A 128 -4.83 -32.87 -5.73
N ILE A 129 -4.40 -33.86 -4.94
CA ILE A 129 -3.95 -33.67 -3.56
C ILE A 129 -2.69 -32.79 -3.52
N THR A 130 -1.69 -33.14 -4.32
CA THR A 130 -0.44 -32.36 -4.42
C THR A 130 -0.70 -30.94 -4.87
N LEU A 131 -1.58 -30.76 -5.87
CA LEU A 131 -1.98 -29.45 -6.34
C LEU A 131 -2.72 -28.66 -5.23
N GLY A 132 -3.59 -29.30 -4.46
CA GLY A 132 -4.27 -28.69 -3.32
C GLY A 132 -3.29 -28.15 -2.27
N TYR A 133 -2.27 -28.94 -1.89
CA TYR A 133 -1.22 -28.49 -0.99
C TYR A 133 -0.41 -27.32 -1.57
N MET A 134 -0.10 -27.34 -2.86
CA MET A 134 0.61 -26.25 -3.54
C MET A 134 -0.20 -24.96 -3.54
N ILE A 135 -1.51 -25.03 -3.79
CA ILE A 135 -2.40 -23.86 -3.70
C ILE A 135 -2.36 -23.27 -2.30
N ILE A 136 -2.54 -24.10 -1.27
CA ILE A 136 -2.53 -23.64 0.12
C ILE A 136 -1.20 -22.94 0.44
N ALA A 137 -0.07 -23.57 0.10
CA ALA A 137 1.25 -23.02 0.34
C ALA A 137 1.46 -21.66 -0.36
N ILE A 138 1.08 -21.56 -1.63
CA ILE A 138 1.21 -20.32 -2.42
C ILE A 138 0.32 -19.21 -1.84
N TYR A 139 -0.94 -19.52 -1.52
CA TYR A 139 -1.88 -18.53 -1.00
C TYR A 139 -1.49 -18.01 0.38
N LEU A 140 -0.98 -18.89 1.25
CA LEU A 140 -0.43 -18.49 2.55
C LEU A 140 0.85 -17.66 2.39
N ALA A 141 1.76 -18.04 1.49
CA ALA A 141 2.97 -17.26 1.21
C ALA A 141 2.63 -15.87 0.68
N MET A 142 1.66 -15.77 -0.24
CA MET A 142 1.15 -14.49 -0.74
C MET A 142 0.48 -13.68 0.38
N ALA A 143 -0.30 -14.30 1.27
CA ALA A 143 -0.90 -13.58 2.40
C ALA A 143 0.16 -12.99 3.35
N VAL A 144 1.25 -13.73 3.60
CA VAL A 144 2.39 -13.23 4.37
C VAL A 144 3.08 -12.06 3.67
N LEU A 145 3.28 -12.16 2.36
CA LEU A 145 3.85 -11.08 1.56
C LEU A 145 2.97 -9.82 1.63
N GLU A 146 1.66 -9.97 1.48
CA GLU A 146 0.69 -8.87 1.58
C GLU A 146 0.65 -8.26 2.99
N MET A 147 0.83 -9.04 4.05
CA MET A 147 0.97 -8.51 5.42
C MET A 147 2.22 -7.62 5.55
N VAL A 148 3.33 -7.99 4.92
CA VAL A 148 4.55 -7.17 4.90
C VAL A 148 4.31 -5.87 4.12
N PHE A 149 3.66 -5.95 2.96
CA PHE A 149 3.31 -4.76 2.18
C PHE A 149 2.37 -3.84 2.94
N LEU A 150 1.32 -4.38 3.57
CA LEU A 150 0.40 -3.62 4.41
C LEU A 150 1.12 -2.88 5.53
N TYR A 151 2.09 -3.53 6.18
CA TYR A 151 2.88 -2.89 7.22
C TYR A 151 3.70 -1.71 6.69
N ILE A 152 4.34 -1.84 5.52
CA ILE A 152 5.11 -0.77 4.88
C ILE A 152 4.19 0.40 4.49
N ILE A 153 3.08 0.13 3.81
CA ILE A 153 2.13 1.13 3.34
C ILE A 153 1.41 1.80 4.52
N TYR A 154 1.07 1.07 5.57
CA TYR A 154 0.49 1.64 6.79
C TYR A 154 1.46 2.60 7.49
N ARG A 155 2.74 2.25 7.58
CA ARG A 155 3.76 3.17 8.12
C ARG A 155 3.92 4.39 7.22
N LEU A 156 3.87 4.24 5.89
CA LEU A 156 3.86 5.35 4.93
C LEU A 156 2.63 6.27 5.13
N TYR A 157 1.44 5.70 5.26
CA TYR A 157 0.20 6.42 5.53
C TYR A 157 0.29 7.23 6.84
N ARG A 158 0.76 6.60 7.92
CA ARG A 158 0.95 7.28 9.22
C ARG A 158 1.96 8.41 9.11
N HIS A 159 3.04 8.21 8.36
CA HIS A 159 4.06 9.23 8.12
C HIS A 159 3.45 10.42 7.37
N LEU A 160 2.78 10.20 6.23
CA LEU A 160 2.14 11.26 5.44
C LEU A 160 1.06 12.01 6.24
N ASN A 161 0.23 11.31 7.01
CA ASN A 161 -0.76 11.96 7.86
C ASN A 161 -0.13 12.78 8.99
N ARG A 162 0.99 12.33 9.57
CA ARG A 162 1.68 13.11 10.61
C ARG A 162 2.26 14.42 10.06
N TYR A 163 2.74 14.47 8.81
CA TYR A 163 3.14 15.75 8.21
C TYR A 163 1.96 16.66 7.91
N LEU A 164 0.80 16.11 7.56
CA LEU A 164 -0.43 16.90 7.43
C LEU A 164 -0.85 17.50 8.78
N LEU A 165 -0.72 16.77 9.89
CA LEU A 165 -0.98 17.31 11.22
C LEU A 165 0.07 18.33 11.67
N ILE A 166 1.36 18.13 11.38
CA ILE A 166 2.37 19.16 11.67
C ILE A 166 2.12 20.41 10.83
N GLY A 167 1.67 20.28 9.58
CA GLY A 167 1.29 21.41 8.74
C GLY A 167 0.01 22.12 9.19
N SER A 168 -0.91 21.43 9.89
CA SER A 168 -2.19 21.98 10.35
C SER A 168 -2.16 22.51 11.79
N ASP A 169 -1.36 21.89 12.66
CA ASP A 169 -1.22 22.21 14.08
C ASP A 169 -0.04 23.14 14.36
N ASP A 170 0.84 23.35 13.37
CA ASP A 170 1.83 24.41 13.46
C ASP A 170 1.16 25.77 13.18
N PRO A 171 0.99 26.64 14.20
CA PRO A 171 0.46 27.99 14.01
C PRO A 171 1.33 28.83 13.06
N PHE A 172 2.53 28.37 12.72
CA PHE A 172 3.49 29.03 11.84
C PHE A 172 3.50 28.50 10.39
N SER A 173 2.78 27.42 10.08
CA SER A 173 2.79 26.73 8.77
C SER A 173 1.74 27.27 7.76
N LYS A 174 0.73 28.02 8.22
CA LYS A 174 -0.32 28.54 7.34
C LYS A 174 0.23 29.57 6.35
N LYS A 175 0.52 29.12 5.13
CA LYS A 175 0.80 29.92 3.91
C LYS A 175 -0.40 30.76 3.45
N GLY A 176 -1.07 31.45 4.37
CA GLY A 176 -2.06 32.47 4.05
C GLY A 176 -1.34 33.79 3.71
N PRO A 177 -1.85 34.59 2.75
CA PRO A 177 -1.24 35.86 2.33
C PRO A 177 -1.22 36.96 3.43
N ARG A 178 -1.55 36.60 4.68
CA ARG A 178 -1.65 37.49 5.83
C ARG A 178 -0.62 37.21 6.94
N HIS A 179 0.27 36.21 6.80
CA HIS A 179 1.34 35.98 7.78
C HIS A 179 2.70 36.45 7.25
N HIS A 180 2.97 37.74 7.42
CA HIS A 180 4.23 38.44 7.16
C HIS A 180 5.31 38.14 8.23
N ILE A 181 5.08 37.16 9.11
CA ILE A 181 5.88 36.94 10.31
C ILE A 181 7.14 36.09 10.01
N TYR A 182 7.21 35.44 8.84
CA TYR A 182 8.36 34.62 8.45
C TYR A 182 8.84 34.93 7.02
N THR A 183 9.23 36.18 6.76
CA THR A 183 10.27 36.45 5.74
C THR A 183 11.60 35.89 6.25
N ALA A 184 12.57 35.61 5.38
CA ALA A 184 13.92 35.12 5.76
C ALA A 184 14.69 36.06 6.74
N THR A 185 14.07 37.18 7.11
CA THR A 185 14.53 38.17 8.09
C THR A 185 13.85 38.05 9.45
N TRP A 186 13.04 37.02 9.74
CA TRP A 186 12.36 36.89 11.05
C TRP A 186 13.32 36.76 12.23
N GLN A 187 14.55 36.31 11.97
CA GLN A 187 15.64 36.27 12.95
C GLN A 187 16.37 37.61 13.10
N MET A 188 16.06 38.58 12.24
CA MET A 188 16.72 39.87 12.21
C MET A 188 15.76 40.94 12.72
N PRO A 189 16.16 41.74 13.73
CA PRO A 189 15.39 42.91 14.13
C PRO A 189 15.21 43.84 12.90
N PRO A 190 14.06 44.52 12.75
CA PRO A 190 13.92 45.55 11.72
C PRO A 190 15.04 46.59 11.91
N LYS A 191 15.57 47.15 10.80
CA LYS A 191 16.68 48.15 10.83
C LYS A 191 16.40 49.40 11.67
N THR A 192 15.17 49.54 12.15
CA THR A 192 14.66 50.62 13.00
C THR A 192 14.62 50.26 14.50
N ALA A 193 15.00 49.05 14.90
CA ALA A 193 15.05 48.66 16.31
C ALA A 193 16.27 49.30 16.99
N ALA A 194 16.03 50.03 18.08
CA ALA A 194 17.03 50.90 18.72
C ALA A 194 18.32 50.17 19.12
N ASP A 195 18.26 48.88 19.45
CA ASP A 195 19.40 48.10 19.95
C ASP A 195 19.49 46.68 19.34
N GLY A 196 18.82 46.44 18.20
CA GLY A 196 18.75 45.10 17.60
C GLY A 196 18.02 44.04 18.44
N SER A 197 17.39 44.43 19.55
CA SER A 197 16.59 43.58 20.40
C SER A 197 15.15 43.46 19.88
N GLY A 198 14.57 42.26 19.98
CA GLY A 198 13.15 42.02 19.67
C GLY A 198 12.25 42.51 20.80
N SER A 199 11.11 43.13 20.46
CA SER A 199 10.09 43.50 21.45
C SER A 199 9.19 42.29 21.79
N PRO A 200 8.81 42.08 23.06
CA PRO A 200 7.76 41.13 23.44
C PRO A 200 6.44 41.37 22.70
N ASP A 201 6.15 42.63 22.37
CA ASP A 201 4.95 43.04 21.64
C ASP A 201 5.00 42.65 20.15
N ALA A 202 6.19 42.28 19.64
CA ALA A 202 6.38 41.79 18.27
C ALA A 202 6.29 40.26 18.15
N GLY A 203 6.06 39.53 19.25
CA GLY A 203 5.97 38.06 19.24
C GLY A 203 7.32 37.35 19.09
N HIS A 204 8.42 38.01 19.44
CA HIS A 204 9.76 37.41 19.37
C HIS A 204 9.97 36.44 20.54
N LEU A 205 10.35 35.19 20.24
CA LEU A 205 10.49 34.09 21.20
C LEU A 205 11.60 34.31 22.26
N TYR A 206 12.52 35.25 22.01
CA TYR A 206 13.60 35.64 22.92
C TYR A 206 13.78 37.18 22.87
N PRO A 207 13.12 37.94 23.76
CA PRO A 207 13.22 39.40 23.79
C PRO A 207 14.47 39.95 24.52
N TYR A 208 15.42 39.08 24.88
CA TYR A 208 16.61 39.47 25.63
C TYR A 208 17.88 38.98 24.92
N SER A 209 18.71 39.91 24.46
CA SER A 209 20.14 39.66 24.23
C SER A 209 20.88 39.83 25.57
N PRO A 210 22.03 39.15 25.78
CA PRO A 210 22.85 39.33 26.97
C PRO A 210 23.37 40.77 27.12
#